data_AF-A0A646KM58-F1
#
_entry.id   AF-A0A646KM58-F1
#
_cell.length_a   1.000
_cell.length_b   1.000
_cell.length_c   1.000
_cell.angle_alpha   90.00
_cell.angle_beta   90.00
_cell.angle_gamma   90.00
#
_symmetry.space_group_name_H-M   'P 1'
#
loop_
_entity.id
_entity.type
_entity.pdbx_description
1 polymer ?
#
loop_
_entity_poly.entity_id
_entity_poly.type
_entity_poly.pdbx_seq_one_letter_code
_entity_poly.pdbx_strand_id
1 'polypeptide(L)'
;MVLGSGSTLADVPVGGARVVLLDEVGGEIAAGPADPPGRVIARDQLAYVIYTSGSTGRPKGVAVAHGGVANLAEVMRPVLGVGEGVVALQFASFGFDAAVLDVAVTLAAGGTLAIA
;
A
#
# COMPACT_ATOMS: atom_id res chain seq x y z
N MET A 1 3.90 -6.11 -15.16
CA MET A 1 2.44 -6.18 -15.31
C MET A 1 1.89 -4.85 -14.86
N VAL A 2 0.95 -4.27 -15.61
CA VAL A 2 0.27 -3.02 -15.28
C VAL A 2 -1.22 -3.33 -15.14
N LEU A 3 -1.83 -2.83 -14.07
CA LEU A 3 -3.26 -2.93 -13.79
C LEU A 3 -3.86 -1.53 -13.86
N GLY A 4 -5.04 -1.38 -14.45
CA GLY A 4 -5.76 -0.10 -14.47
C GLY A 4 -7.06 -0.21 -15.25
N SER A 5 -7.87 0.84 -15.24
CA SER A 5 -9.01 0.99 -16.15
C SER A 5 -8.58 1.64 -17.47
N GLY A 6 -9.43 1.57 -18.49
CA GLY A 6 -9.24 2.26 -19.77
C GLY A 6 -9.06 3.77 -19.58
N SER A 7 -9.75 4.37 -18.61
CA SER A 7 -9.59 5.80 -18.28
C SER A 7 -8.24 6.13 -17.65
N THR A 8 -7.67 5.25 -16.83
CA THR A 8 -6.38 5.49 -16.16
C THR A 8 -5.17 5.10 -16.99
N LEU A 9 -5.33 4.21 -17.97
CA LEU A 9 -4.22 3.67 -18.77
C LEU A 9 -4.06 4.34 -20.14
N ALA A 10 -5.02 5.16 -20.56
CA ALA A 10 -4.99 5.81 -21.87
C ALA A 10 -3.66 6.53 -22.17
N ASP A 11 -3.05 7.14 -21.13
CA ASP A 11 -1.82 7.92 -21.25
C ASP A 11 -0.60 7.29 -20.54
N VAL A 12 -0.70 6.03 -20.10
CA VAL A 12 0.38 5.35 -19.37
C VAL A 12 1.28 4.59 -20.35
N PRO A 13 2.58 4.90 -20.46
CA PRO A 13 3.49 4.13 -21.29
C PRO A 13 3.76 2.76 -20.67
N VAL A 14 3.03 1.75 -21.14
CA VAL A 14 3.11 0.37 -20.62
C VAL A 14 4.26 -0.45 -21.22
N GLY A 15 4.86 0.00 -22.33
CA GLY A 15 5.93 -0.72 -23.03
C GLY A 15 5.54 -2.16 -23.36
N GLY A 16 6.44 -3.12 -23.07
CA GLY A 16 6.18 -4.55 -23.23
C GLY A 16 5.51 -5.23 -22.03
N ALA A 17 5.03 -4.47 -21.04
CA ALA A 17 4.40 -5.06 -19.86
C ALA A 17 3.02 -5.66 -20.20
N ARG A 18 2.70 -6.81 -19.62
CA ARG A 18 1.32 -7.33 -19.61
C ARG A 18 0.39 -6.31 -18.96
N VAL A 19 -0.62 -5.86 -19.70
CA VAL A 19 -1.68 -4.98 -19.20
C VAL A 19 -2.91 -5.82 -18.84
N VAL A 20 -3.53 -5.52 -17.72
CA VAL A 20 -4.82 -6.08 -17.29
C VAL A 20 -5.78 -4.91 -17.10
N LEU A 21 -6.81 -4.84 -17.95
CA LEU A 21 -7.86 -3.84 -17.86
C LEU A 21 -8.91 -4.26 -16.83
N LEU A 22 -9.02 -3.50 -15.75
CA LEU A 22 -9.97 -3.76 -14.67
C LEU A 22 -11.43 -3.69 -15.15
N ASP A 23 -11.70 -2.90 -16.18
CA ASP A 23 -13.02 -2.79 -16.81
C ASP A 23 -13.47 -4.13 -17.45
N GLU A 24 -12.52 -4.94 -17.92
CA GLU A 24 -12.80 -6.22 -18.58
C GLU A 24 -12.93 -7.37 -17.57
N VAL A 25 -12.17 -7.33 -16.47
CA VAL A 25 -12.15 -8.41 -15.46
C VAL A 25 -13.04 -8.15 -14.24
N GLY A 26 -13.70 -6.98 -14.16
CA GLY A 26 -14.49 -6.57 -13.00
C GLY A 26 -15.59 -7.56 -12.62
N GLY A 27 -16.25 -8.17 -13.61
CA GLY A 27 -17.28 -9.20 -13.37
C GLY A 27 -16.72 -10.48 -12.75
N GLU A 28 -15.53 -10.91 -13.17
CA GLU A 28 -14.85 -12.09 -12.61
C GLU A 28 -14.38 -11.82 -11.17
N ILE A 29 -13.84 -10.62 -10.91
CA ILE A 29 -13.43 -10.20 -9.58
C ILE A 29 -14.64 -10.16 -8.64
N ALA A 30 -15.75 -9.57 -9.07
CA ALA A 30 -16.98 -9.47 -8.28
C ALA A 30 -17.64 -10.84 -8.01
N ALA A 31 -17.47 -11.81 -8.91
CA ALA A 31 -17.92 -13.18 -8.73
C ALA A 31 -16.97 -14.03 -7.87
N GLY A 32 -15.77 -13.53 -7.58
CA GLY A 32 -14.79 -14.17 -6.72
C GLY A 32 -15.17 -14.15 -5.24
N PRO A 33 -14.45 -14.90 -4.39
CA PRO A 33 -14.66 -14.87 -2.94
C PRO A 33 -14.40 -13.47 -2.39
N ALA A 34 -15.29 -12.99 -1.53
CA ALA A 34 -15.09 -11.75 -0.76
C ALA A 34 -14.17 -11.96 0.45
N ASP A 35 -13.93 -13.22 0.84
CA ASP A 35 -13.02 -13.57 1.91
C ASP A 35 -11.58 -13.24 1.53
N PRO A 36 -10.73 -12.84 2.51
CA PRO A 36 -9.31 -12.70 2.27
C PRO A 36 -8.73 -13.98 1.67
N PRO A 37 -7.76 -13.88 0.74
CA PRO A 37 -7.08 -15.05 0.23
C PRO A 37 -6.52 -15.83 1.43
N GLY A 38 -6.66 -17.17 1.43
CA GLY A 38 -6.29 -18.06 2.53
C GLY A 38 -4.78 -18.15 2.85
N ARG A 39 -4.02 -17.10 2.54
CA ARG A 39 -2.60 -16.97 2.81
C ARG A 39 -2.40 -16.44 4.22
N VAL A 40 -1.79 -17.27 5.06
CA VAL A 40 -1.37 -16.85 6.40
C VAL A 40 -0.08 -16.04 6.29
N ILE A 41 -0.10 -14.82 6.81
CA ILE A 41 1.07 -13.94 6.95
C ILE A 41 1.47 -13.91 8.42
N ALA A 42 2.70 -14.35 8.73
CA ALA A 42 3.19 -14.36 10.10
C ALA A 42 3.69 -12.96 10.51
N ARG A 43 3.56 -12.61 11.79
CA ARG A 43 3.87 -11.26 12.29
C ARG A 43 5.35 -10.89 12.13
N ASP A 44 6.23 -11.87 12.12
CA ASP A 44 7.68 -11.73 11.99
C ASP A 44 8.18 -11.71 10.53
N GLN A 45 7.30 -11.99 9.56
CA GLN A 45 7.62 -11.84 8.15
C GLN A 45 7.81 -10.36 7.80
N LEU A 46 8.79 -10.08 6.93
CA LEU A 46 9.08 -8.72 6.46
C LEU A 46 7.90 -8.15 5.68
N ALA A 47 7.48 -6.94 6.06
CA ALA A 47 6.50 -6.15 5.34
C ALA A 47 7.17 -5.19 4.35
N TYR A 48 8.27 -4.55 4.75
CA TYR A 48 9.02 -3.66 3.86
C TYR A 48 10.51 -3.57 4.23
N VAL A 49 11.29 -3.08 3.27
CA VAL A 49 12.67 -2.63 3.45
C VAL A 49 12.81 -1.24 2.86
N ILE A 50 13.18 -0.26 3.68
CA ILE A 50 13.47 1.12 3.24
C ILE A 50 14.94 1.41 3.47
N TYR A 51 15.59 2.01 2.48
CA TYR A 51 17.01 2.33 2.54
C TYR A 51 17.24 3.74 3.08
N THR A 52 18.14 3.87 4.04
CA THR A 52 18.57 5.15 4.60
C THR A 52 20.02 5.44 4.27
N SER A 53 20.41 6.72 4.32
CA SER A 53 21.80 7.12 4.12
C SER A 53 22.67 6.50 5.22
N GLY A 54 23.68 5.73 4.81
CA GLY A 54 24.67 5.19 5.73
C GLY A 54 25.80 6.19 5.96
N SER A 55 26.24 6.34 7.21
CA SER A 55 27.43 7.15 7.56
C SER A 55 28.72 6.70 6.85
N THR A 56 28.74 5.48 6.30
CA THR A 56 29.86 4.91 5.53
C THR A 56 29.73 5.10 4.01
N GLY A 57 28.76 5.91 3.55
CA GLY A 57 28.50 6.16 2.12
C GLY A 57 27.74 5.03 1.39
N ARG A 58 27.42 3.93 2.08
CA ARG A 58 26.61 2.83 1.54
C ARG A 58 25.24 2.83 2.22
N PRO A 59 24.12 2.87 1.47
CA PRO A 59 22.79 2.82 2.05
C PRO A 59 22.56 1.55 2.88
N LYS A 60 21.85 1.69 4.00
CA LYS A 60 21.49 0.57 4.89
C LYS A 60 20.00 0.29 4.76
N GLY A 61 19.64 -0.98 4.54
CA GLY A 61 18.24 -1.41 4.49
C GLY A 61 17.69 -1.61 5.90
N VAL A 62 16.65 -0.86 6.25
CA VAL A 62 15.88 -1.06 7.47
C VAL A 62 14.73 -2.01 7.14
N ALA A 63 14.81 -3.23 7.67
CA ALA A 63 13.82 -4.27 7.46
C ALA A 63 12.78 -4.26 8.58
N VAL A 64 11.50 -4.11 8.24
CA VAL A 64 10.40 -4.03 9.21
C VAL A 64 9.39 -5.13 8.95
N ALA A 65 9.00 -5.83 10.00
CA ALA A 65 8.05 -6.94 9.94
C ALA A 65 6.58 -6.47 9.99
N HIS A 66 5.67 -7.31 9.49
CA HIS A 66 4.22 -7.06 9.49
C HIS A 66 3.66 -6.71 10.87
N GLY A 67 4.16 -7.35 11.93
CA GLY A 67 3.74 -7.06 13.29
C GLY A 67 4.03 -5.63 13.74
N GLY A 68 5.10 -5.02 13.25
CA GLY A 68 5.44 -3.61 13.51
C GLY A 68 4.49 -2.66 12.78
N VAL A 69 4.17 -2.95 11.52
CA VAL A 69 3.21 -2.17 10.72
C VAL A 69 1.80 -2.23 11.32
N ALA A 70 1.35 -3.42 11.72
CA ALA A 70 0.07 -3.60 12.39
C ALA A 70 0.01 -2.81 13.71
N ASN A 71 1.09 -2.83 14.51
CA ASN A 71 1.18 -2.03 15.73
C ASN A 71 1.12 -0.52 15.44
N LEU A 72 1.82 -0.04 14.41
CA LEU A 72 1.76 1.36 13.98
C LEU A 72 0.32 1.76 13.63
N ALA A 73 -0.37 0.96 12.81
CA ALA A 73 -1.75 1.23 12.40
C ALA A 73 -2.70 1.34 13.61
N GLU A 74 -2.66 0.38 14.52
CA GLU A 74 -3.52 0.37 15.71
C GLU A 74 -3.28 1.57 16.64
N VAL A 75 -2.01 1.93 16.86
CA VAL A 75 -1.65 3.03 17.77
C VAL A 75 -1.94 4.40 17.15
N MET A 76 -1.67 4.58 15.86
CA MET A 76 -1.78 5.88 15.21
C MET A 76 -3.20 6.22 14.74
N ARG A 77 -4.05 5.23 14.45
CA ARG A 77 -5.45 5.45 14.04
C ARG A 77 -6.18 6.45 14.93
N PRO A 78 -6.27 6.27 16.27
CA PRO A 78 -6.97 7.22 17.13
C PRO A 78 -6.25 8.57 17.26
N VAL A 79 -4.92 8.60 17.13
CA VAL A 79 -4.12 9.84 17.22
C VAL A 79 -4.39 10.75 16.03
N LEU A 80 -4.49 10.16 14.83
CA LEU A 80 -4.72 10.89 13.59
C LEU A 80 -6.22 11.05 13.26
N GLY A 81 -7.10 10.41 14.05
CA GLY A 81 -8.54 10.46 13.84
C GLY A 81 -8.98 9.84 12.52
N VAL A 82 -8.25 8.84 12.01
CA VAL A 82 -8.55 8.21 10.71
C VAL A 82 -9.55 7.08 10.89
N GLY A 83 -10.49 6.96 9.95
CA GLY A 83 -11.56 5.97 9.95
C GLY A 83 -12.39 6.06 8.68
N GLU A 84 -13.52 5.35 8.66
CA GLU A 84 -14.49 5.45 7.57
C GLU A 84 -14.92 6.91 7.32
N GLY A 85 -15.00 7.30 6.06
CA GLY A 85 -15.36 8.66 5.64
C GLY A 85 -14.21 9.69 5.72
N VAL A 86 -13.06 9.33 6.29
CA VAL A 86 -11.87 10.19 6.29
C VAL A 86 -11.06 9.98 5.01
N VAL A 87 -10.67 11.09 4.37
CA VAL A 87 -9.73 11.08 3.25
C VAL A 87 -8.39 11.60 3.73
N ALA A 88 -7.37 10.76 3.71
CA ALA A 88 -5.99 11.14 4.02
C ALA A 88 -5.15 11.18 2.73
N LEU A 89 -4.13 12.04 2.69
CA LEU A 89 -3.20 12.10 1.56
C LEU A 89 -2.11 11.04 1.70
N GLN A 90 -1.80 10.35 0.60
CA GLN A 90 -0.49 9.74 0.40
C GLN A 90 0.46 10.86 -0.02
N PHE A 91 1.13 11.46 0.96
CA PHE A 91 1.96 12.66 0.74
C PHE A 91 3.45 12.33 0.81
N ALA A 92 3.85 11.52 1.79
CA ALA A 92 5.24 11.17 1.96
C ALA A 92 5.75 10.34 0.79
N SER A 93 6.98 10.62 0.32
CA SER A 93 7.61 9.79 -0.70
C SER A 93 7.64 8.31 -0.27
N PHE A 94 7.31 7.39 -1.19
CA PHE A 94 7.36 5.94 -0.95
C PHE A 94 8.75 5.42 -0.51
N GLY A 95 9.80 6.22 -0.71
CA GLY A 95 11.15 5.91 -0.20
C GLY A 95 11.35 6.25 1.29
N PHE A 96 10.37 6.84 1.98
CA PHE A 96 10.41 7.17 3.40
C PHE A 96 9.35 6.39 4.18
N ASP A 97 9.65 6.05 5.43
CA ASP A 97 8.77 5.27 6.30
C ASP A 97 7.45 5.97 6.64
N ALA A 98 7.43 7.31 6.59
CA ALA A 98 6.20 8.10 6.69
C ALA A 98 5.14 7.70 5.64
N ALA A 99 5.52 7.21 4.45
CA ALA A 99 4.56 6.71 3.48
C ALA A 99 3.84 5.44 3.97
N VAL A 100 4.50 4.64 4.81
CA VAL A 100 3.86 3.47 5.45
C VAL A 100 2.82 3.93 6.47
N LEU A 101 3.05 5.04 7.17
CA LEU A 101 2.04 5.66 8.03
C LEU A 101 0.84 6.11 7.20
N ASP A 102 1.06 6.89 6.12
CA ASP A 102 -0.02 7.38 5.25
C ASP A 102 -0.90 6.23 4.75
N VAL A 103 -0.28 5.15 4.24
CA VAL A 103 -0.96 4.02 3.64
C VAL A 103 -1.59 3.10 4.70
N ALA A 104 -0.79 2.58 5.63
CA ALA A 104 -1.23 1.50 6.52
C ALA A 104 -2.25 1.98 7.55
N VAL A 105 -2.08 3.18 8.12
CA VAL A 105 -3.02 3.71 9.11
C VAL A 105 -4.38 4.00 8.45
N THR A 106 -4.35 4.61 7.26
CA THR A 106 -5.57 4.99 6.55
C THR A 106 -6.37 3.79 6.09
N LEU A 107 -5.75 2.87 5.35
CA LEU A 107 -6.46 1.74 4.76
C LEU A 107 -6.89 0.72 5.80
N ALA A 108 -6.10 0.48 6.86
CA ALA A 108 -6.50 -0.42 7.94
C ALA A 108 -7.68 0.13 8.78
N ALA A 109 -7.91 1.44 8.76
CA ALA A 109 -9.01 2.08 9.45
C ALA A 109 -10.30 2.21 8.62
N GLY A 110 -10.29 1.77 7.35
CA GLY A 110 -11.42 1.96 6.42
C GLY A 110 -11.48 3.38 5.82
N GLY A 111 -10.42 4.17 5.97
CA GLY A 111 -10.31 5.48 5.34
C GLY A 111 -9.95 5.39 3.86
N THR A 112 -10.10 6.51 3.17
CA THR A 112 -9.73 6.68 1.76
C THR A 112 -8.35 7.32 1.66
N LEU A 113 -7.47 6.74 0.86
CA LEU A 113 -6.16 7.31 0.57
C LEU A 113 -6.20 8.05 -0.78
N ALA A 114 -5.97 9.37 -0.77
CA ALA A 114 -5.88 10.19 -1.96
C ALA A 114 -4.42 10.41 -2.36
N ILE A 115 -4.11 10.21 -3.65
CA ILE A 115 -2.77 10.45 -4.19
C ILE A 115 -2.56 11.95 -4.39
N ALA A 116 -1.43 12.49 -3.91
CA ALA A 116 -1.06 13.90 -4.02
C ALA A 116 -0.32 14.23 -5.33
#